data_AF-A0A6H1ZCS3-F1
#
_entry.id   AF-A0A6H1ZCS3-F1
#
_cell.length_a   1.000
_cell.length_b   1.000
_cell.length_c   1.000
_cell.angle_alpha   90.00
_cell.angle_beta   90.00
_cell.angle_gamma   90.00
#
_symmetry.space_group_name_H-M   'P 1'
#
loop_
_entity.id
_entity.type
_entity.pdbx_description
1 polymer ?
#
loop_
_entity_poly.entity_id
_entity_poly.type
_entity_poly.pdbx_seq_one_letter_code
_entity_poly.pdbx_strand_id
1 'polypeptide(L)' 'MAKFTNYTPGPKGVRTVDGLVFIAPGQTSEDLDVSEGELKAAKATGWFSKAKDEEAPAPEAKPEAKPAPKGGL' A
#
# COMPACT_ATOMS: atom_id res chain seq x y z
N MET A 1 11.07 -1.46 -2.67
CA MET A 1 11.10 0.00 -2.46
C MET A 1 10.10 0.66 -3.40
N ALA A 2 9.20 1.47 -2.87
CA ALA A 2 8.05 2.04 -3.59
C ALA A 2 8.08 3.58 -3.57
N LYS A 3 7.50 4.18 -4.61
CA LYS A 3 7.40 5.63 -4.79
C LYS A 3 5.98 6.09 -4.52
N PHE A 4 5.83 7.13 -3.70
CA PHE A 4 4.54 7.72 -3.35
C PHE A 4 4.56 9.24 -3.55
N THR A 5 3.58 9.77 -4.27
CA THR A 5 3.39 11.22 -4.44
C THR A 5 2.02 11.61 -3.93
N ASN A 6 1.94 12.49 -2.93
CA ASN A 6 0.64 12.92 -2.40
C ASN A 6 -0.01 13.97 -3.32
N TYR A 7 -1.10 13.59 -4.00
CA TYR A 7 -1.84 14.48 -4.91
C TYR A 7 -3.02 15.19 -4.24
N THR A 8 -3.18 15.02 -2.92
CA THR A 8 -4.33 15.54 -2.18
C THR A 8 -3.95 16.70 -1.27
N PRO A 9 -4.92 17.54 -0.88
CA PRO A 9 -4.71 18.53 0.17
C PRO A 9 -4.39 17.87 1.52
N GLY A 10 -3.47 18.48 2.26
CA GLY A 10 -3.01 18.01 3.57
C GLY A 10 -1.98 16.86 3.51
N PRO A 11 -1.15 16.71 4.56
CA PRO A 11 -0.18 15.62 4.63
C PRO A 11 -0.88 14.26 4.73
N LYS A 12 -0.36 13.25 4.03
CA LYS A 12 -0.86 11.88 4.08
C LYS A 12 0.20 10.94 4.63
N GLY A 13 -0.23 10.05 5.51
CA GLY A 13 0.61 9.03 6.12
C GLY A 13 0.65 7.75 5.29
N VAL A 14 1.82 7.14 5.18
CA VAL A 14 2.05 5.80 4.62
C VAL A 14 2.73 4.95 5.68
N ARG A 15 2.19 3.76 5.97
CA ARG A 15 2.80 2.83 6.94
C ARG A 15 3.95 2.06 6.28
N THR A 16 5.18 2.48 6.52
CA THR A 16 6.38 1.74 6.09
C THR A 16 6.73 0.66 7.12
N VAL A 17 7.65 -0.25 6.77
CA VAL A 17 8.18 -1.25 7.71
C VAL A 17 8.93 -0.60 8.88
N ASP A 18 9.59 0.54 8.63
CA ASP A 18 10.35 1.27 9.64
C ASP A 18 9.47 2.22 10.48
N GLY A 19 8.27 2.53 10.01
CA GLY A 19 7.33 3.39 10.73
C GLY A 19 6.37 4.18 9.85
N LEU A 20 5.64 5.11 10.46
CA LEU A 20 4.74 5.99 9.72
C LEU A 20 5.51 7.14 9.08
N VAL A 21 5.41 7.28 7.76
CA VAL A 21 6.00 8.39 7.00
C VAL A 21 4.90 9.32 6.52
N PHE A 22 5.07 10.62 6.74
CA PHE A 22 4.16 11.64 6.22
C PHE A 22 4.71 12.26 4.93
N ILE A 23 3.85 12.36 3.92
CA ILE A 23 4.14 12.96 2.63
C ILE A 23 3.29 14.22 2.50
N ALA A 24 3.95 15.38 2.41
CA ALA A 24 3.28 16.66 2.25
C ALA A 24 2.55 16.76 0.89
N PRO A 25 1.55 17.65 0.74
CA PRO A 25 0.89 17.86 -0.54
C PRO A 25 1.88 18.20 -1.66
N GLY A 26 1.80 17.48 -2.78
CA GLY A 26 2.71 17.63 -3.92
C GLY A 26 4.12 17.07 -3.71
N GLN A 27 4.46 16.60 -2.51
CA GLN A 27 5.74 15.94 -2.25
C GLN A 27 5.72 14.51 -2.80
N THR A 28 6.86 14.11 -3.32
CA THR A 28 7.17 12.73 -3.68
C THR A 28 8.18 12.19 -2.67
N SER A 29 7.86 11.04 -2.06
CA SER A 29 8.81 10.25 -1.30
C SER A 29 9.20 9.03 -2.12
N GLU A 30 10.50 8.87 -2.32
CA GLU A 30 11.10 7.75 -3.04
C GLU A 30 11.63 6.72 -2.03
N ASP A 31 11.85 5.50 -2.51
CA ASP A 31 12.47 4.42 -1.75
C ASP A 31 11.81 4.02 -0.42
N LEU A 32 10.49 4.17 -0.30
CA LEU A 32 9.77 3.73 0.89
C LEU A 32 9.64 2.21 0.89
N ASP A 33 10.06 1.59 1.98
CA ASP A 33 9.86 0.16 2.18
C ASP A 33 8.48 -0.07 2.82
N VAL A 34 7.57 -0.64 2.03
CA VAL A 34 6.16 -0.85 2.40
C VAL A 34 5.77 -2.27 2.09
N SER A 35 4.98 -2.88 2.98
CA SER A 35 4.43 -4.21 2.72
C SER A 35 3.49 -4.20 1.50
N GLU A 36 3.32 -5.33 0.84
CA GLU A 36 2.39 -5.45 -0.29
C GLU A 36 0.94 -5.12 0.10
N GLY A 37 0.53 -5.46 1.33
CA GLY A 37 -0.79 -5.14 1.86
C GLY A 37 -1.01 -3.64 1.97
N GLU A 38 0.00 -2.92 2.50
CA GLU A 38 -0.05 -1.46 2.59
C GLU A 38 -0.03 -0.81 1.21
N LEU A 39 0.80 -1.31 0.29
CA LEU A 39 0.86 -0.79 -1.08
C LEU A 39 -0.51 -0.91 -1.77
N LYS A 40 -1.20 -2.05 -1.60
CA LYS A 40 -2.56 -2.27 -2.12
C LYS A 40 -3.56 -1.30 -1.47
N ALA A 41 -3.51 -1.14 -0.15
CA ALA A 41 -4.38 -0.22 0.59
C ALA A 41 -4.17 1.23 0.15
N ALA A 42 -2.92 1.69 0.08
CA ALA A 42 -2.56 3.03 -0.34
C ALA A 42 -2.99 3.34 -1.78
N LYS A 43 -2.83 2.39 -2.72
CA LYS A 43 -3.34 2.52 -4.10
C LYS A 43 -4.87 2.63 -4.12
N ALA A 44 -5.57 1.87 -3.28
CA ALA A 44 -7.03 1.90 -3.20
C ALA A 44 -7.58 3.25 -2.65
N THR A 45 -6.80 3.97 -1.83
CA THR A 45 -7.22 5.31 -1.35
C THR A 45 -7.26 6.37 -2.46
N GLY A 46 -6.49 6.19 -3.53
CA GLY A 46 -6.30 7.21 -4.57
C GLY A 46 -5.51 8.45 -4.13
N TRP A 47 -4.97 8.51 -2.90
CA TRP A 47 -4.22 9.66 -2.41
C TRP A 47 -2.86 9.84 -3.09
N PHE A 48 -2.26 8.71 -3.52
CA PHE A 48 -0.86 8.68 -3.97
C PHE A 48 -0.65 8.34 -5.44
N SER A 49 -1.74 8.16 -6.20
CA SER A 49 -1.69 7.80 -7.62
C SER A 49 -2.08 8.99 -8.48
N LYS A 50 -1.28 9.29 -9.52
CA LYS A 50 -1.69 10.21 -10.58
C LYS A 50 -2.76 9.52 -11.43
N ALA A 51 -3.71 10.28 -11.96
CA ALA A 51 -4.72 9.72 -12.86
C ALA A 51 -4.03 9.18 -14.13
N LYS A 52 -3.91 7.84 -14.16
CA LYS A 52 -3.47 6.94 -15.23
C LYS A 52 -1.99 6.98 -15.62
N ASP A 53 -1.51 5.74 -15.88
CA ASP A 53 -0.20 5.34 -16.41
C ASP A 53 0.97 5.29 -15.41
N GLU A 54 1.02 4.23 -14.59
CA GLU A 54 2.23 3.39 -14.54
C GLU A 54 1.91 1.98 -14.01
N GLU A 55 2.36 1.03 -14.80
CA GLU A 55 2.16 -0.40 -14.76
C GLU A 55 3.07 -1.05 -13.70
N ALA A 56 2.51 -1.95 -12.88
CA ALA A 56 3.22 -3.11 -12.36
C ALA A 56 2.19 -4.15 -11.91
N PRO A 57 2.38 -5.42 -12.30
CA PRO A 57 1.35 -6.45 -12.27
C PRO A 57 0.89 -6.73 -10.85
N ALA A 58 -0.41 -6.97 -10.68
CA ALA A 58 -0.89 -7.65 -9.50
C ALA A 58 -0.38 -9.10 -9.54
N PRO A 59 0.47 -9.57 -8.61
CA PRO A 59 0.47 -10.98 -8.32
C PRO A 59 -0.86 -11.27 -7.64
N GLU A 60 -1.73 -11.95 -8.38
CA GLU A 60 -2.75 -12.79 -7.79
C GLU A 60 -2.07 -13.78 -6.85
N ALA A 61 -2.30 -13.61 -5.54
CA ALA A 61 -2.07 -14.65 -4.56
C ALA A 61 -3.32 -14.73 -3.68
N LYS A 62 -4.32 -15.46 -4.16
CA LYS A 62 -5.19 -16.27 -3.31
C LYS A 62 -4.44 -17.61 -3.11
N PRO A 63 -4.43 -18.22 -1.91
CA PRO A 63 -5.68 -18.73 -1.35
C PRO A 63 -5.86 -18.46 0.15
N GLU A 64 -7.02 -17.92 0.51
CA GLU A 64 -7.59 -18.17 1.85
C GLU A 64 -7.94 -19.66 1.95
N ALA A 65 -7.01 -20.46 2.44
CA ALA A 65 -7.34 -21.71 3.12
C ALA A 65 -7.46 -21.40 4.61
N LYS A 66 -8.70 -21.20 5.09
CA LYS A 66 -8.98 -21.20 6.53
C LYS A 66 -8.50 -22.54 7.13
N PRO A 67 -7.73 -22.56 8.23
CA PRO A 67 -7.58 -23.78 9.01
C PRO A 67 -8.86 -23.97 9.83
N ALA A 68 -9.58 -25.07 9.63
CA ALA A 68 -10.63 -25.50 10.56
C ALA A 68 -10.04 -26.51 11.57
N PRO A 69 -10.34 -26.36 12.88
CA PRO A 69 -9.68 -27.12 13.95
C PRO A 69 -10.17 -28.57 14.06
N LYS A 70 -9.31 -29.42 14.64
CA LYS A 70 -9.62 -30.80 15.06
C LYS A 70 -10.62 -30.82 16.21
N GLY A 71 -11.59 -31.73 16.13
CA GLY A 71 -12.48 -32.20 17.21
C GLY A 71 -13.64 -32.97 16.55
N GLY A 72 -13.90 -34.24 16.81
CA GLY A 72 -13.82 -34.97 18.07
C GLY A 72 -15.26 -35.28 18.48
N LEU A 73 -15.76 -36.45 18.07
CA LEU A 73 -16.62 -37.41 18.78
C LEU A 73 -17.02 -38.53 17.81
#